data_AF-A0A9P9IZ81-F1
#
_entry.id   AF-A0A9P9IZ81-F1
#
_cell.length_a   1.000
_cell.length_b   1.000
_cell.length_c   1.000
_cell.angle_alpha   90.00
_cell.angle_beta   90.00
_cell.angle_gamma   90.00
#
_symmetry.space_group_name_H-M   'P 1'
#
loop_
_entity.id
_entity.type
_entity.pdbx_description
1 polymer ?
#
loop_
_entity_poly.entity_id
_entity_poly.type
_entity_poly.pdbx_seq_one_letter_code
_entity_poly.pdbx_strand_id
1 'polypeptide(L)'
;MTGPRALRNGAGTVWGMGVRGAMMGGTRRALSSMGAGSGMQQELTRSIKCEGCGRIRGMSFRPSSLPRLQREGLGTAQHHEPASRRPYSSPTAKPWHTSPAKPPTAHPTTAAPLPEQLRSIMRLLPHSVVVCTATQPGPDGGPRAMTMSSFTSLTLSPTPLITFNVATPSRTLDAVRASGAFAVHVLAGDAAGASVAAHFTRGNVGGHVLDGLEDIEVEGGDGPPVLRGEGVLFALRCRVLADAAEGGLVRVRDHVIVVGEVKAMVPVAGEKGFGLVYADRRYRRVGEVLERE
;
A
#
# COMPACT_ATOMS: atom_id res chain seq x y z
N MET A 1 -24.67 0.17 -41.30
CA MET A 1 -23.41 0.39 -40.57
C MET A 1 -23.75 0.88 -39.17
N THR A 2 -23.78 -0.01 -38.20
CA THR A 2 -24.10 0.31 -36.80
C THR A 2 -23.26 -0.62 -35.93
N GLY A 3 -22.17 -0.10 -35.37
CA GLY A 3 -21.31 -0.82 -34.43
C GLY A 3 -21.94 -0.90 -33.03
N PRO A 4 -21.58 -1.89 -32.20
CA PRO A 4 -22.16 -2.04 -30.87
C PRO A 4 -21.58 -1.03 -29.87
N ARG A 5 -22.47 -0.39 -29.13
CA ARG A 5 -22.21 0.48 -27.98
C ARG A 5 -21.72 -0.36 -26.80
N ALA A 6 -20.61 0.07 -26.19
CA ALA A 6 -20.13 -0.46 -24.91
C ALA A 6 -21.11 -0.13 -23.76
N LEU A 7 -21.28 -1.10 -22.86
CA LEU A 7 -22.06 -1.00 -21.63
C LEU A 7 -21.46 0.09 -20.73
N ARG A 8 -22.16 1.23 -20.65
CA ARG A 8 -21.98 2.22 -19.59
C ARG A 8 -22.54 1.64 -18.29
N ASN A 9 -21.67 1.43 -17.30
CA ASN A 9 -22.12 1.19 -15.93
C ASN A 9 -22.80 2.45 -15.40
N GLY A 10 -24.00 2.25 -14.83
CA GLY A 10 -24.97 3.28 -14.48
C GLY A 10 -24.44 4.32 -13.49
N ALA A 11 -24.77 5.57 -13.81
CA ALA A 11 -24.53 6.76 -13.02
C ALA A 11 -25.42 6.80 -11.77
N GLY A 12 -24.88 7.37 -10.68
CA GLY A 12 -25.66 7.87 -9.57
C GLY A 12 -26.53 9.05 -10.01
N THR A 13 -27.78 9.03 -9.56
CA THR A 13 -28.75 10.10 -9.78
C THR A 13 -28.55 11.17 -8.73
N VAL A 14 -28.08 12.36 -9.12
CA VAL A 14 -28.23 13.60 -8.33
C VAL A 14 -29.13 14.53 -9.14
N TRP A 15 -30.28 14.87 -8.55
CA TRP A 15 -31.18 15.89 -9.06
C TRP A 15 -30.54 17.27 -8.86
N GLY A 16 -30.13 17.91 -9.96
CA GLY A 16 -29.76 19.32 -9.97
C GLY A 16 -30.99 20.19 -10.22
N MET A 17 -31.48 20.87 -9.19
CA MET A 17 -32.36 22.03 -9.36
C MET A 17 -31.57 23.18 -9.96
N GLY A 18 -32.06 23.71 -11.07
CA GLY A 18 -31.44 24.79 -11.82
C GLY A 18 -31.48 26.13 -11.08
N VAL A 19 -30.39 26.89 -11.21
CA VAL A 19 -30.39 28.33 -11.00
C VAL A 19 -29.83 28.97 -12.26
N ARG A 20 -30.66 29.81 -12.89
CA ARG A 20 -30.33 30.62 -14.06
C ARG A 20 -29.33 31.71 -13.65
N GLY A 21 -28.26 31.88 -14.42
CA GLY A 21 -27.34 33.01 -14.32
C GLY A 21 -26.84 33.39 -15.71
N ALA A 22 -27.42 34.43 -16.28
CA ALA A 22 -26.99 35.05 -17.52
C ALA A 22 -25.78 35.98 -17.25
N MET A 23 -24.80 36.00 -18.16
CA MET A 23 -24.26 37.21 -18.80
C MET A 23 -23.01 36.86 -19.63
N MET A 24 -23.11 37.08 -20.93
CA MET A 24 -21.98 37.22 -21.86
C MET A 24 -21.63 38.70 -21.99
N GLY A 25 -20.34 38.99 -22.16
CA GLY A 25 -19.88 40.18 -22.88
C GLY A 25 -18.66 40.85 -22.24
N GLY A 26 -17.58 41.02 -23.01
CA GLY A 26 -16.57 42.05 -22.73
C GLY A 26 -15.12 41.67 -23.00
N THR A 27 -14.57 42.23 -24.07
CA THR A 27 -13.25 42.01 -24.67
C THR A 27 -12.13 42.95 -24.18
N ARG A 28 -10.88 42.47 -24.27
CA ARG A 28 -9.57 43.16 -24.53
C ARG A 28 -9.02 44.15 -23.48
N ARG A 29 -7.76 43.94 -23.03
CA ARG A 29 -6.49 44.49 -23.57
C ARG A 29 -5.30 44.13 -22.67
N ALA A 30 -4.13 44.00 -23.31
CA ALA A 30 -2.81 43.84 -22.74
C ALA A 30 -2.25 45.14 -22.14
N LEU A 31 -1.28 45.02 -21.22
CA LEU A 31 -0.13 45.92 -21.09
C LEU A 31 0.99 45.24 -20.29
N SER A 32 2.17 45.31 -20.88
CA SER A 32 3.50 44.90 -20.43
C SER A 32 4.15 45.96 -19.52
N SER A 33 5.04 45.56 -18.60
CA SER A 33 6.45 46.04 -18.57
C SER A 33 7.28 45.50 -17.41
N MET A 34 8.57 45.37 -17.71
CA MET A 34 9.73 44.89 -16.95
C MET A 34 10.08 45.67 -15.67
N GLY A 35 10.92 45.07 -14.82
CA GLY A 35 11.75 45.77 -13.84
C GLY A 35 12.64 44.83 -13.03
N ALA A 36 13.91 44.73 -13.40
CA ALA A 36 14.97 44.03 -12.66
C ALA A 36 15.49 44.88 -11.48
N GLY A 37 15.99 44.23 -10.43
CA GLY A 37 16.67 44.91 -9.32
C GLY A 37 17.35 43.94 -8.36
N SER A 38 18.67 43.81 -8.51
CA SER A 38 19.61 43.16 -7.59
C SER A 38 19.72 43.90 -6.26
N GLY A 39 19.86 43.18 -5.15
CA GLY A 39 20.16 43.77 -3.84
C GLY A 39 20.51 42.72 -2.78
N MET A 40 21.80 42.62 -2.49
CA MET A 40 22.45 41.81 -1.46
C MET A 40 22.35 42.54 -0.10
N GLN A 41 21.99 41.86 1.00
CA GLN A 41 22.62 41.94 2.34
C GLN A 41 21.75 41.43 3.51
N GLN A 42 22.41 40.57 4.31
CA GLN A 42 22.44 40.51 5.79
C GLN A 42 21.33 39.83 6.61
N GLU A 43 21.82 38.80 7.31
CA GLU A 43 21.51 38.29 8.66
C GLU A 43 20.48 39.05 9.50
N LEU A 44 19.55 38.28 10.08
CA LEU A 44 19.01 38.58 11.41
C LEU A 44 18.51 37.30 12.09
N THR A 45 19.37 36.79 12.97
CA THR A 45 19.06 35.83 14.03
C THR A 45 18.00 36.45 14.96
N ARG A 46 16.83 35.81 15.07
CA ARG A 46 15.85 36.12 16.12
C ARG A 46 15.76 34.95 17.11
N SER A 47 16.36 35.19 18.26
CA SER A 47 16.24 34.39 19.47
C SER A 47 14.92 34.75 20.17
N ILE A 48 14.04 33.78 20.38
CA ILE A 48 12.81 33.93 21.17
C ILE A 48 13.17 33.60 22.62
N LYS A 49 13.12 34.62 23.49
CA LYS A 49 13.12 34.49 24.94
C LYS A 49 11.73 34.06 25.40
N CYS A 50 11.65 33.00 26.20
CA CYS A 50 10.51 32.73 27.08
C CYS A 50 10.79 33.34 28.45
N GLU A 51 9.91 34.24 28.89
CA GLU A 51 9.82 34.71 30.28
C GLU A 51 8.96 33.73 31.10
N GLY A 52 9.42 33.42 32.31
CA GLY A 52 8.73 32.53 33.24
C GLY A 52 9.57 32.21 34.47
N CYS A 53 9.85 33.24 35.28
CA CYS A 53 10.60 33.12 36.53
C CYS A 53 9.67 32.73 37.69
N GLY A 54 9.95 31.61 38.35
CA GLY A 54 9.47 31.25 39.68
C GLY A 54 10.68 31.00 40.59
N ARG A 55 10.73 31.71 41.71
CA ARG A 55 11.91 32.00 42.56
C ARG A 55 11.84 31.20 43.86
N ILE A 56 12.87 30.48 44.31
CA ILE A 56 13.14 30.26 45.76
C ILE A 56 14.65 30.13 46.05
N ARG A 57 15.06 30.79 47.15
CA ARG A 57 16.40 30.93 47.73
C ARG A 57 16.97 29.61 48.31
N GLY A 58 18.30 29.53 48.37
CA GLY A 58 19.04 28.34 48.79
C GLY A 58 19.28 28.15 50.29
N MET A 59 19.96 27.05 50.60
CA MET A 59 20.60 26.73 51.89
C MET A 59 21.72 25.69 51.63
N SER A 60 22.82 25.82 52.38
CA SER A 60 24.07 25.06 52.24
C SER A 60 23.98 23.64 52.82
N PHE A 61 24.74 22.67 52.30
CA PHE A 61 25.15 21.49 53.07
C PHE A 61 26.56 20.99 52.68
N ARG A 62 27.27 20.52 53.71
CA ARG A 62 28.71 20.19 53.80
C ARG A 62 29.13 18.92 53.02
N PRO A 63 30.43 18.73 52.71
CA PRO A 63 30.93 17.52 52.08
C PRO A 63 31.28 16.44 53.12
N SER A 64 30.91 15.18 52.86
CA SER A 64 31.36 14.01 53.64
C SER A 64 31.88 12.91 52.71
N SER A 65 33.20 12.71 52.78
CA SER A 65 33.96 11.45 52.68
C SER A 65 33.36 10.25 51.93
N LEU A 66 34.00 9.90 50.81
CA LEU A 66 33.89 8.59 50.13
C LEU A 66 34.88 7.58 50.76
N PRO A 67 34.48 6.34 51.07
CA PRO A 67 35.44 5.29 51.42
C PRO A 67 36.01 4.60 50.18
N ARG A 68 37.30 4.30 50.30
CA ARG A 68 38.18 3.59 49.36
C ARG A 68 37.87 2.09 49.40
N LEU A 69 37.60 1.45 48.26
CA LEU A 69 37.54 0.00 48.14
C LEU A 69 38.60 -0.50 47.16
N GLN A 70 39.27 -1.57 47.59
CA GLN A 70 40.51 -2.15 47.08
C GLN A 70 40.37 -2.80 45.71
N ARG A 71 41.49 -2.77 44.96
CA ARG A 71 41.78 -3.64 43.82
C ARG A 71 42.03 -5.07 44.32
N GLU A 72 41.30 -6.04 43.77
CA GLU A 72 41.73 -7.44 43.72
C GLU A 72 41.36 -8.08 42.37
N GLY A 73 42.32 -8.84 41.81
CA GLY A 73 42.06 -10.07 41.05
C GLY A 73 41.72 -9.97 39.56
N LEU A 74 42.72 -10.17 38.70
CA LEU A 74 42.52 -10.66 37.33
C LEU A 74 41.87 -12.06 37.37
N GLY A 75 40.62 -12.16 36.92
CA GLY A 75 39.91 -13.40 36.62
C GLY A 75 39.71 -13.54 35.11
N THR A 76 39.92 -14.75 34.61
CA THR A 76 40.06 -15.14 33.20
C THR A 76 38.85 -14.83 32.33
N ALA A 77 39.11 -14.30 31.13
CA ALA A 77 38.13 -14.08 30.08
C ALA A 77 37.58 -15.43 29.58
N GLN A 78 36.33 -15.74 29.91
CA GLN A 78 35.60 -16.84 29.29
C GLN A 78 35.10 -16.39 27.92
N HIS A 79 35.74 -16.87 26.86
CA HIS A 79 35.19 -16.83 25.51
C HIS A 79 33.86 -17.58 25.48
N HIS A 80 32.75 -16.85 25.47
CA HIS A 80 31.47 -17.41 25.05
C HIS A 80 31.51 -17.56 23.53
N GLU A 81 31.66 -18.80 23.06
CA GLU A 81 31.38 -19.19 21.68
C GLU A 81 29.97 -18.72 21.29
N PRO A 82 29.79 -17.97 20.18
CA PRO A 82 28.46 -17.69 19.70
C PRO A 82 27.83 -19.02 19.27
N ALA A 83 26.74 -19.39 19.97
CA ALA A 83 25.95 -20.57 19.64
C ALA A 83 25.69 -20.62 18.12
N SER A 84 26.14 -21.72 17.50
CA SER A 84 25.99 -21.92 16.06
C SER A 84 24.53 -21.64 15.65
N ARG A 85 24.34 -20.61 14.81
CA ARG A 85 23.05 -20.31 14.21
C ARG A 85 22.73 -21.48 13.27
N ARG A 86 21.89 -22.40 13.75
CA ARG A 86 21.26 -23.37 12.84
C ARG A 86 20.53 -22.56 11.77
N PRO A 87 20.78 -22.80 10.46
CA PRO A 87 20.03 -22.13 9.43
C PRO A 87 18.54 -22.47 9.63
N TYR A 88 17.70 -21.43 9.64
CA TYR A 88 16.26 -21.58 9.63
C TYR A 88 15.88 -22.22 8.31
N SER A 89 15.76 -23.55 8.30
CA SER A 89 15.16 -24.29 7.21
C SER A 89 13.68 -23.95 7.19
N SER A 90 13.31 -22.90 6.44
CA SER A 90 11.93 -22.65 6.08
C SER A 90 11.33 -23.93 5.52
N PRO A 91 10.17 -24.42 6.02
CA PRO A 91 9.51 -25.55 5.40
C PRO A 91 9.20 -25.15 3.96
N THR A 92 9.88 -25.78 2.99
CA THR A 92 9.71 -25.51 1.57
C THR A 92 8.23 -25.67 1.25
N ALA A 93 7.53 -24.55 1.07
CA ALA A 93 6.14 -24.57 0.65
C ALA A 93 6.09 -25.37 -0.66
N LYS A 94 5.18 -26.35 -0.75
CA LYS A 94 5.07 -27.18 -1.96
C LYS A 94 4.87 -26.26 -3.17
N PRO A 95 5.60 -26.48 -4.28
CA PRO A 95 5.49 -25.63 -5.45
C PRO A 95 4.08 -25.65 -5.99
N TRP A 96 3.61 -24.48 -6.43
CA TRP A 96 2.32 -24.34 -7.07
C TRP A 96 2.34 -25.07 -8.43
N HIS A 97 1.27 -25.81 -8.71
CA HIS A 97 1.08 -26.47 -10.00
C HIS A 97 -0.38 -26.29 -10.43
N THR A 98 -0.63 -26.37 -11.73
CA THR A 98 -1.98 -26.37 -12.27
C THR A 98 -2.64 -27.72 -12.11
N SER A 99 -3.92 -27.71 -11.75
CA SER A 99 -4.79 -28.88 -11.79
C SER A 99 -6.00 -28.59 -12.69
N PRO A 100 -6.70 -29.63 -13.20
CA PRO A 100 -7.90 -29.43 -14.01
C PRO A 100 -8.95 -28.57 -13.32
N ALA A 101 -9.80 -27.91 -14.12
CA ALA A 101 -10.87 -27.06 -13.59
C ALA A 101 -11.78 -27.85 -12.65
N LYS A 102 -11.99 -27.31 -11.44
CA LYS A 102 -12.90 -27.89 -10.44
C LYS A 102 -14.08 -26.96 -10.23
N PRO A 103 -15.32 -27.50 -10.15
CA PRO A 103 -16.49 -26.70 -9.83
C PRO A 103 -16.35 -26.06 -8.43
N PRO A 104 -17.06 -24.96 -8.16
CA PRO A 104 -17.07 -24.35 -6.84
C PRO A 104 -17.53 -25.34 -5.77
N THR A 105 -16.86 -25.33 -4.61
CA THR A 105 -17.23 -26.13 -3.43
C THR A 105 -18.22 -25.42 -2.52
N ALA A 106 -18.39 -24.10 -2.69
CA ALA A 106 -19.35 -23.32 -1.93
C ALA A 106 -20.78 -23.60 -2.44
N HIS A 107 -21.67 -23.99 -1.53
CA HIS A 107 -23.11 -24.05 -1.78
C HIS A 107 -23.79 -23.14 -0.76
N PRO A 108 -24.32 -21.96 -1.15
CA PRO A 108 -25.04 -21.12 -0.22
C PRO A 108 -26.28 -21.87 0.27
N THR A 109 -26.50 -21.87 1.58
CA THR A 109 -27.70 -22.43 2.20
C THR A 109 -28.40 -21.34 3.00
N THR A 110 -29.72 -21.29 2.91
CA THR A 110 -30.54 -20.33 3.66
C THR A 110 -30.59 -20.63 5.16
N ALA A 111 -30.14 -21.81 5.58
CA ALA A 111 -30.13 -22.23 6.98
C ALA A 111 -28.95 -21.67 7.81
N ALA A 112 -27.89 -21.16 7.16
CA ALA A 112 -26.73 -20.58 7.86
C ALA A 112 -26.99 -19.11 8.27
N PRO A 113 -26.28 -18.55 9.26
CA PRO A 113 -26.34 -17.11 9.55
C PRO A 113 -25.97 -16.26 8.34
N LEU A 114 -26.60 -15.08 8.19
CA LEU A 114 -26.42 -14.19 7.03
C LEU A 114 -24.95 -13.91 6.63
N PRO A 115 -23.99 -13.68 7.56
CA PRO A 115 -22.59 -13.49 7.20
C PRO A 115 -21.95 -14.71 6.51
N GLU A 116 -22.37 -15.92 6.87
CA GLU A 116 -21.90 -17.16 6.23
C GLU A 116 -22.55 -17.40 4.88
N GLN A 117 -23.83 -17.02 4.74
CA GLN A 117 -24.50 -17.01 3.44
C GLN A 117 -23.78 -16.06 2.47
N LEU A 118 -23.53 -14.81 2.91
CA LEU A 118 -22.80 -13.82 2.13
C LEU A 118 -21.40 -14.35 1.76
N ARG A 119 -20.65 -14.90 2.73
CA ARG A 119 -19.33 -15.48 2.46
C ARG A 119 -19.39 -16.61 1.43
N SER A 120 -20.44 -17.42 1.46
CA SER A 120 -20.63 -18.52 0.50
C SER A 120 -20.94 -17.99 -0.91
N ILE A 121 -21.77 -16.96 -1.03
CA ILE A 121 -22.04 -16.28 -2.31
C ILE A 121 -20.76 -15.63 -2.84
N MET A 122 -20.02 -14.89 -2.00
CA MET A 122 -18.79 -14.23 -2.40
C MET A 122 -17.70 -15.21 -2.86
N ARG A 123 -17.72 -16.48 -2.42
CA ARG A 123 -16.80 -17.52 -2.91
C ARG A 123 -17.07 -17.94 -4.35
N LEU A 124 -18.27 -17.71 -4.86
CA LEU A 124 -18.64 -18.00 -6.25
C LEU A 124 -18.21 -16.89 -7.22
N LEU A 125 -17.89 -15.71 -6.70
CA LEU A 125 -17.47 -14.57 -7.51
C LEU A 125 -15.95 -14.59 -7.74
N PRO A 126 -15.48 -14.45 -8.98
CA PRO A 126 -14.05 -14.30 -9.25
C PRO A 126 -13.58 -12.91 -8.81
N HIS A 127 -12.44 -12.88 -8.13
CA HIS A 127 -11.78 -11.64 -7.71
C HIS A 127 -10.40 -11.55 -8.34
N SER A 128 -9.98 -10.35 -8.71
CA SER A 128 -8.58 -10.08 -9.09
C SER A 128 -7.67 -10.31 -7.88
N VAL A 129 -6.41 -10.67 -8.12
CA VAL A 129 -5.38 -10.73 -7.07
C VAL A 129 -4.25 -9.81 -7.44
N VAL A 130 -3.95 -8.89 -6.53
CA VAL A 130 -2.82 -7.97 -6.68
C VAL A 130 -2.05 -7.86 -5.37
N VAL A 131 -0.79 -7.42 -5.46
CA VAL A 131 0.03 -7.09 -4.29
C VAL A 131 0.17 -5.58 -4.17
N CYS A 132 -0.17 -5.04 -3.02
CA CYS A 132 0.09 -3.64 -2.67
C CYS A 132 1.36 -3.56 -1.85
N THR A 133 2.29 -2.68 -2.23
CA THR A 133 3.49 -2.35 -1.45
C THR A 133 3.49 -0.87 -1.09
N ALA A 134 4.05 -0.54 0.08
CA ALA A 134 4.24 0.82 0.55
C ALA A 134 5.48 0.86 1.45
N THR A 135 6.04 2.04 1.69
CA THR A 135 7.17 2.23 2.61
C THR A 135 6.68 2.97 3.84
N GLN A 136 6.90 2.40 5.03
CA GLN A 136 6.70 3.14 6.27
C GLN A 136 7.89 4.09 6.44
N PRO A 137 7.69 5.42 6.49
CA PRO A 137 8.78 6.36 6.75
C PRO A 137 9.29 6.28 8.20
N GLY A 138 10.50 6.81 8.43
CA GLY A 138 11.13 6.90 9.74
C GLY A 138 12.33 5.96 9.93
N PRO A 139 13.10 6.14 11.02
CA PRO A 139 14.35 5.40 11.26
C PRO A 139 14.15 3.89 11.45
N ASP A 140 13.01 3.48 12.02
CA ASP A 140 12.58 2.07 12.14
C ASP A 140 11.52 1.70 11.07
N GLY A 141 11.40 2.57 10.06
CA GLY A 141 10.54 2.40 8.92
C GLY A 141 11.04 1.28 7.99
N GLY A 142 10.25 0.97 6.97
CA GLY A 142 10.64 -0.08 6.04
C GLY A 142 9.52 -0.51 5.10
N PRO A 143 9.85 -1.40 4.15
CA PRO A 143 8.88 -1.88 3.17
C PRO A 143 7.75 -2.64 3.87
N ARG A 144 6.55 -2.42 3.37
CA ARG A 144 5.33 -3.13 3.74
C ARG A 144 4.65 -3.64 2.49
N ALA A 145 4.05 -4.81 2.58
CA ALA A 145 3.30 -5.40 1.49
C ALA A 145 2.07 -6.17 1.98
N MET A 146 1.07 -6.31 1.12
CA MET A 146 -0.07 -7.19 1.33
C MET A 146 -0.62 -7.70 0.00
N THR A 147 -1.11 -8.93 -0.01
CA THR A 147 -2.00 -9.42 -1.08
C THR A 147 -3.43 -8.96 -0.81
N MET A 148 -4.12 -8.53 -1.86
CA MET A 148 -5.50 -8.05 -1.77
C MET A 148 -6.31 -8.46 -3.00
N SER A 149 -7.62 -8.64 -2.77
CA SER A 149 -8.57 -9.08 -3.81
C SER A 149 -9.75 -8.12 -4.02
N SER A 150 -9.66 -6.92 -3.45
CA SER A 150 -10.67 -5.85 -3.56
C SER A 150 -10.31 -4.79 -4.59
N PHE A 151 -9.27 -5.01 -5.40
CA PHE A 151 -8.76 -4.05 -6.37
C PHE A 151 -9.74 -3.82 -7.52
N THR A 152 -10.15 -2.56 -7.72
CA THR A 152 -11.13 -2.16 -8.72
C THR A 152 -10.73 -0.83 -9.37
N SER A 153 -10.93 -0.69 -10.68
CA SER A 153 -10.84 0.59 -11.38
C SER A 153 -12.02 1.48 -11.00
N LEU A 154 -11.77 2.74 -10.63
CA LEU A 154 -12.80 3.67 -10.16
C LEU A 154 -13.18 4.71 -11.23
N THR A 155 -12.21 5.39 -11.81
CA THR A 155 -12.44 6.31 -12.93
C THR A 155 -11.23 6.34 -13.85
N LEU A 156 -11.45 6.73 -15.11
CA LEU A 156 -10.39 6.88 -16.12
C LEU A 156 -10.21 8.33 -16.57
N SER A 157 -11.17 9.22 -16.28
CA SER A 157 -11.16 10.62 -16.72
C SER A 157 -11.86 11.49 -15.67
N PRO A 158 -11.33 12.68 -15.31
CA PRO A 158 -10.14 13.33 -15.88
C PRO A 158 -8.80 12.74 -15.42
N THR A 159 -8.79 12.01 -14.30
CA THR A 159 -7.62 11.33 -13.76
C THR A 159 -7.93 9.84 -13.54
N PRO A 160 -6.97 8.93 -13.78
CA PRO A 160 -7.17 7.51 -13.55
C PRO A 160 -7.10 7.18 -12.06
N LEU A 161 -8.22 6.72 -11.49
CA LEU A 161 -8.32 6.33 -10.08
C LEU A 161 -8.60 4.84 -9.94
N ILE A 162 -8.06 4.25 -8.89
CA ILE A 162 -8.33 2.90 -8.43
C ILE A 162 -8.84 2.94 -6.99
N THR A 163 -9.51 1.87 -6.58
CA THR A 163 -9.97 1.70 -5.20
C THR A 163 -9.74 0.29 -4.71
N PHE A 164 -9.53 0.15 -3.41
CA PHE A 164 -9.47 -1.12 -2.71
C PHE A 164 -9.78 -0.98 -1.23
N ASN A 165 -10.15 -2.10 -0.61
CA ASN A 165 -10.57 -2.17 0.77
C ASN A 165 -9.53 -2.90 1.60
N VAL A 166 -9.14 -2.33 2.74
CA VAL A 166 -8.17 -2.92 3.67
C VAL A 166 -8.81 -3.11 5.04
N ALA A 167 -8.76 -4.33 5.55
CA ALA A 167 -9.17 -4.63 6.93
C ALA A 167 -8.20 -4.03 7.94
N THR A 168 -8.69 -3.63 9.11
CA THR A 168 -7.87 -3.03 10.17
C THR A 168 -7.82 -3.92 11.42
N PRO A 169 -6.69 -3.95 12.16
CA PRO A 169 -5.47 -3.18 11.97
C PRO A 169 -4.61 -3.68 10.79
N SER A 170 -3.90 -2.78 10.09
CA SER A 170 -3.02 -3.14 8.97
C SER A 170 -1.80 -2.24 8.88
N ARG A 171 -0.61 -2.83 9.05
CA ARG A 171 0.68 -2.12 8.98
C ARG A 171 0.98 -1.57 7.58
N THR A 172 0.48 -2.23 6.54
CA THR A 172 0.63 -1.72 5.17
C THR A 172 -0.30 -0.55 4.93
N LEU A 173 -1.52 -0.54 5.50
CA LEU A 173 -2.39 0.65 5.46
C LEU A 173 -1.74 1.82 6.20
N ASP A 174 -1.11 1.58 7.35
CA ASP A 174 -0.40 2.63 8.09
C ASP A 174 0.75 3.22 7.26
N ALA A 175 1.48 2.38 6.52
CA ALA A 175 2.53 2.83 5.60
C ALA A 175 1.97 3.62 4.41
N VAL A 176 0.84 3.19 3.81
CA VAL A 176 0.14 3.93 2.75
C VAL A 176 -0.30 5.31 3.25
N ARG A 177 -0.87 5.36 4.46
CA ARG A 177 -1.30 6.62 5.09
C ARG A 177 -0.13 7.55 5.38
N ALA A 178 0.97 7.04 5.93
CA ALA A 178 2.11 7.84 6.33
C ALA A 178 2.93 8.36 5.14
N SER A 179 3.10 7.55 4.09
CA SER A 179 3.87 7.93 2.90
C SER A 179 3.03 8.64 1.83
N GLY A 180 1.71 8.41 1.81
CA GLY A 180 0.82 8.86 0.74
C GLY A 180 1.08 8.19 -0.62
N ALA A 181 1.99 7.21 -0.70
CA ALA A 181 2.43 6.57 -1.93
C ALA A 181 2.45 5.05 -1.78
N PHE A 182 2.09 4.35 -2.85
CA PHE A 182 2.07 2.89 -2.88
C PHE A 182 2.19 2.36 -4.30
N ALA A 183 2.57 1.10 -4.45
CA ALA A 183 2.59 0.42 -5.73
C ALA A 183 1.64 -0.78 -5.72
N VAL A 184 0.93 -1.00 -6.83
CA VAL A 184 0.04 -2.15 -7.03
C VAL A 184 0.61 -3.03 -8.12
N HIS A 185 0.74 -4.32 -7.85
CA HIS A 185 1.34 -5.30 -8.74
C HIS A 185 0.26 -6.26 -9.23
N VAL A 186 0.01 -6.25 -10.53
CA VAL A 186 -0.86 -7.22 -11.20
C VAL A 186 -0.07 -8.51 -11.36
N LEU A 187 -0.55 -9.58 -10.75
CA LEU A 187 0.13 -10.87 -10.74
C LEU A 187 -0.25 -11.72 -11.95
N ALA A 188 0.68 -12.54 -12.43
CA ALA A 188 0.44 -13.45 -13.53
C ALA A 188 -0.53 -14.57 -13.12
N GLY A 189 -1.39 -14.99 -14.05
CA GLY A 189 -2.35 -16.08 -13.85
C GLY A 189 -1.70 -17.46 -13.86
N ASP A 190 -0.61 -17.67 -13.14
CA ASP A 190 0.17 -18.90 -13.12
C ASP A 190 0.68 -19.28 -11.72
N ALA A 191 1.57 -20.28 -11.67
CA ALA A 191 2.14 -20.79 -10.44
C ALA A 191 3.06 -19.78 -9.76
N ALA A 192 3.83 -19.01 -10.54
CA ALA A 192 4.71 -17.97 -10.04
C ALA A 192 3.89 -16.84 -9.41
N GLY A 193 2.85 -16.35 -10.10
CA GLY A 193 1.95 -15.35 -9.56
C GLY A 193 1.22 -15.81 -8.29
N ALA A 194 0.79 -17.07 -8.23
CA ALA A 194 0.23 -17.66 -7.02
C ALA A 194 1.25 -17.74 -5.85
N SER A 195 2.52 -18.00 -6.15
CA SER A 195 3.62 -17.98 -5.17
C SER A 195 3.80 -16.60 -4.56
N VAL A 196 3.92 -15.57 -5.40
CA VAL A 196 4.05 -14.17 -4.99
C VAL A 196 2.82 -13.75 -4.16
N ALA A 197 1.61 -14.06 -4.62
CA ALA A 197 0.39 -13.77 -3.87
C ALA A 197 0.39 -14.43 -2.49
N ALA A 198 0.74 -15.71 -2.40
CA ALA A 198 0.75 -16.45 -1.13
C ALA A 198 1.78 -15.89 -0.14
N HIS A 199 2.95 -15.45 -0.62
CA HIS A 199 4.00 -14.85 0.22
C HIS A 199 3.45 -13.66 1.02
N PHE A 200 2.79 -12.73 0.35
CA PHE A 200 2.28 -11.50 0.97
C PHE A 200 0.94 -11.65 1.71
N THR A 201 0.45 -12.88 1.92
CA THR A 201 -0.68 -13.16 2.84
C THR A 201 -0.23 -13.34 4.29
N ARG A 202 1.04 -13.67 4.55
CA ARG A 202 1.54 -14.03 5.89
C ARG A 202 1.73 -12.83 6.83
N GLY A 203 1.57 -11.61 6.32
CA GLY A 203 1.70 -10.36 7.06
C GLY A 203 3.14 -9.88 7.24
N ASN A 204 3.31 -8.61 7.58
CA ASN A 204 4.59 -7.90 7.62
C ASN A 204 5.50 -8.23 8.83
N VAL A 205 5.63 -9.49 9.24
CA VAL A 205 6.39 -9.87 10.46
C VAL A 205 7.89 -9.67 10.25
N GLY A 206 8.58 -9.09 11.24
CA GLY A 206 10.05 -9.03 11.27
C GLY A 206 10.74 -7.99 10.38
N GLY A 207 10.03 -7.14 9.62
CA GLY A 207 10.65 -6.10 8.78
C GLY A 207 11.24 -6.62 7.45
N HIS A 208 11.33 -7.93 7.30
CA HIS A 208 11.87 -8.67 6.16
C HIS A 208 10.77 -9.11 5.17
N VAL A 209 9.76 -8.26 4.93
CA VAL A 209 8.58 -8.68 4.15
C VAL A 209 8.92 -9.01 2.68
N LEU A 210 10.03 -8.46 2.19
CA LEU A 210 10.52 -8.67 0.83
C LEU A 210 11.53 -9.82 0.73
N ASP A 211 11.96 -10.39 1.86
CA ASP A 211 12.91 -11.49 1.88
C ASP A 211 12.20 -12.80 1.47
N GLY A 212 12.95 -13.75 0.90
CA GLY A 212 12.42 -15.06 0.47
C GLY A 212 11.69 -15.06 -0.88
N LEU A 213 11.85 -13.99 -1.67
CA LEU A 213 11.45 -13.92 -3.07
C LEU A 213 12.70 -13.92 -3.95
N GLU A 214 13.38 -15.06 -4.04
CA GLU A 214 14.69 -15.19 -4.72
C GLU A 214 14.64 -14.79 -6.20
N ASP A 215 13.50 -15.01 -6.86
CA ASP A 215 13.27 -14.70 -8.27
C ASP A 215 12.61 -13.33 -8.52
N ILE A 216 12.41 -12.53 -7.47
CA ILE A 216 11.81 -11.19 -7.57
C ILE A 216 12.85 -10.12 -7.24
N GLU A 217 13.20 -9.35 -8.25
CA GLU A 217 13.93 -8.11 -8.08
C GLU A 217 13.02 -7.05 -7.48
N VAL A 218 13.51 -6.40 -6.42
CA VAL A 218 12.82 -5.27 -5.80
C VAL A 218 13.57 -4.00 -6.17
N GLU A 219 12.95 -3.15 -6.99
CA GLU A 219 13.44 -1.78 -7.16
C GLU A 219 13.03 -0.96 -5.93
N GLY A 220 14.03 -0.62 -5.11
CA GLY A 220 13.93 0.32 -4.00
C GLY A 220 14.24 1.76 -4.42
N GLY A 221 14.05 2.69 -3.48
CA GLY A 221 14.33 4.12 -3.65
C GLY A 221 13.45 4.95 -2.72
N ASP A 222 13.29 6.25 -3.01
CA ASP A 222 12.41 7.16 -2.26
C ASP A 222 10.91 6.84 -2.43
N GLY A 223 10.57 5.85 -3.25
CA GLY A 223 9.20 5.44 -3.55
C GLY A 223 8.78 4.11 -2.91
N PRO A 224 7.52 3.68 -3.16
CA PRO A 224 7.07 2.35 -2.77
C PRO A 224 7.87 1.28 -3.54
N PRO A 225 8.21 0.13 -2.91
CA PRO A 225 9.00 -0.91 -3.55
C PRO A 225 8.27 -1.48 -4.77
N VAL A 226 8.96 -1.62 -5.90
CA VAL A 226 8.37 -2.21 -7.11
C VAL A 226 8.94 -3.60 -7.33
N LEU A 227 8.06 -4.60 -7.35
CA LEU A 227 8.39 -6.00 -7.59
C LEU A 227 8.51 -6.26 -9.10
N ARG A 228 9.60 -6.91 -9.51
CA ARG A 228 9.85 -7.36 -10.89
C ARG A 228 10.34 -8.79 -10.89
N GLY A 229 9.89 -9.58 -11.86
CA GLY A 229 10.30 -10.96 -11.99
C GLY A 229 9.13 -11.83 -12.43
N GLU A 230 9.35 -13.13 -12.41
CA GLU A 230 8.34 -14.11 -12.78
C GLU A 230 7.11 -13.99 -11.85
N GLY A 231 5.91 -14.08 -12.42
CA GLY A 231 4.67 -13.97 -11.64
C GLY A 231 4.14 -12.54 -11.46
N VAL A 232 4.82 -11.50 -11.96
CA VAL A 232 4.32 -10.11 -11.97
C VAL A 232 4.20 -9.61 -13.42
N LEU A 233 2.99 -9.19 -13.81
CA LEU A 233 2.69 -8.72 -15.19
C LEU A 233 2.89 -7.21 -15.36
N PHE A 234 2.42 -6.42 -14.40
CA PHE A 234 2.48 -4.96 -14.43
C PHE A 234 2.57 -4.42 -13.01
N ALA A 235 3.24 -3.27 -12.83
CA ALA A 235 3.16 -2.50 -11.60
C ALA A 235 2.60 -1.10 -11.87
N LEU A 236 1.79 -0.59 -10.95
CA LEU A 236 1.24 0.76 -10.98
C LEU A 236 1.84 1.54 -9.83
N ARG A 237 2.43 2.70 -10.10
CA ARG A 237 2.81 3.66 -9.06
C ARG A 237 1.62 4.56 -8.78
N CYS A 238 1.19 4.61 -7.52
CA CYS A 238 -0.02 5.29 -7.08
C CYS A 238 0.27 6.26 -5.94
N ARG A 239 -0.61 7.25 -5.80
CA ARG A 239 -0.70 8.10 -4.60
C ARG A 239 -2.10 8.06 -4.03
N VAL A 240 -2.23 8.21 -2.71
CA VAL A 240 -3.54 8.41 -2.08
C VAL A 240 -4.13 9.72 -2.62
N LEU A 241 -5.42 9.71 -2.96
CA LEU A 241 -6.11 10.85 -3.53
C LEU A 241 -6.43 11.88 -2.44
N ALA A 242 -5.50 12.82 -2.21
CA ALA A 242 -5.55 13.76 -1.10
C ALA A 242 -6.68 14.80 -1.20
N ASP A 243 -7.15 15.10 -2.42
CA ASP A 243 -8.22 16.07 -2.71
C ASP A 243 -9.63 15.46 -2.65
N ALA A 244 -9.76 14.16 -2.38
CA ALA A 244 -11.05 13.53 -2.14
C ALA A 244 -11.57 13.81 -0.72
N ALA A 245 -12.89 13.59 -0.52
CA ALA A 245 -13.48 13.56 0.81
C ALA A 245 -12.71 12.56 1.72
N GLU A 246 -12.49 12.95 2.98
CA GLU A 246 -11.68 12.18 3.95
C GLU A 246 -10.24 11.88 3.48
N GLY A 247 -9.69 12.67 2.56
CA GLY A 247 -8.30 12.53 2.07
C GLY A 247 -8.04 11.20 1.37
N GLY A 248 -9.07 10.62 0.73
CA GLY A 248 -8.96 9.36 -0.01
C GLY A 248 -8.87 8.11 0.86
N LEU A 249 -9.03 8.22 2.18
CA LEU A 249 -8.99 7.11 3.14
C LEU A 249 -10.28 7.07 3.96
N VAL A 250 -11.34 6.49 3.39
CA VAL A 250 -12.69 6.50 4.00
C VAL A 250 -12.83 5.32 4.97
N ARG A 251 -13.06 5.61 6.26
CA ARG A 251 -13.22 4.57 7.28
C ARG A 251 -14.64 4.00 7.28
N VAL A 252 -14.77 2.69 7.10
CA VAL A 252 -16.04 1.97 7.17
C VAL A 252 -15.93 0.84 8.20
N ARG A 253 -16.35 1.11 9.44
CA ARG A 253 -16.28 0.17 10.58
C ARG A 253 -14.88 -0.42 10.78
N ASP A 254 -14.68 -1.70 10.45
CA ASP A 254 -13.43 -2.44 10.59
C ASP A 254 -12.54 -2.38 9.33
N HIS A 255 -12.98 -1.70 8.27
CA HIS A 255 -12.26 -1.55 7.01
C HIS A 255 -12.00 -0.08 6.67
N VAL A 256 -11.01 0.16 5.81
CA VAL A 256 -10.77 1.45 5.16
C VAL A 256 -10.82 1.25 3.65
N ILE A 257 -11.60 2.10 2.97
CA ILE A 257 -11.60 2.21 1.52
C ILE A 257 -10.48 3.19 1.15
N VAL A 258 -9.53 2.73 0.36
CA VAL A 258 -8.41 3.52 -0.14
C VAL A 258 -8.71 3.91 -1.58
N VAL A 259 -8.74 5.21 -1.85
CA VAL A 259 -8.83 5.77 -3.21
C VAL A 259 -7.45 6.27 -3.61
N GLY A 260 -6.95 5.74 -4.71
CA GLY A 260 -5.62 6.06 -5.22
C GLY A 260 -5.65 6.59 -6.65
N GLU A 261 -4.82 7.58 -6.90
CA GLU A 261 -4.53 8.08 -8.25
C GLU A 261 -3.35 7.31 -8.84
N VAL A 262 -3.52 6.77 -10.05
CA VAL A 262 -2.46 6.09 -10.79
C VAL A 262 -1.59 7.14 -11.47
N LYS A 263 -0.31 7.19 -11.10
CA LYS A 263 0.67 8.16 -11.60
C LYS A 263 1.51 7.63 -12.75
N ALA A 264 1.82 6.34 -12.74
CA ALA A 264 2.58 5.70 -13.81
C ALA A 264 2.30 4.20 -13.86
N MET A 265 2.34 3.64 -15.06
CA MET A 265 2.48 2.20 -15.27
C MET A 265 3.96 1.88 -15.44
N VAL A 266 4.42 0.85 -14.75
CA VAL A 266 5.78 0.32 -14.83
C VAL A 266 5.70 -1.02 -15.57
N PRO A 267 6.27 -1.11 -16.78
CA PRO A 267 6.38 -2.39 -17.46
C PRO A 267 7.35 -3.29 -16.68
N VAL A 268 6.95 -4.53 -16.48
CA VAL A 268 7.81 -5.59 -15.94
C VAL A 268 7.94 -6.67 -17.01
N ALA A 269 9.05 -7.40 -17.01
CA ALA A 269 9.43 -8.35 -18.07
C ALA A 269 8.58 -9.64 -18.07
N GLY A 270 7.28 -9.54 -17.85
CA GLY A 270 6.33 -10.65 -17.85
C GLY A 270 5.75 -10.92 -19.25
N GLU A 271 5.45 -12.20 -19.51
CA GLU A 271 4.74 -12.59 -20.72
C GLU A 271 3.30 -12.04 -20.73
N LYS A 272 2.73 -11.85 -21.93
CA LYS A 272 1.33 -11.43 -22.07
C LYS A 272 0.41 -12.53 -21.55
N GLY A 273 -0.40 -12.23 -20.54
CA GLY A 273 -1.38 -13.16 -19.99
C GLY A 273 -2.46 -12.46 -19.18
N PHE A 274 -3.47 -13.25 -18.77
CA PHE A 274 -4.47 -12.77 -17.81
C PHE A 274 -3.89 -12.70 -16.41
N GLY A 275 -4.38 -11.75 -15.62
CA GLY A 275 -4.03 -11.64 -14.21
C GLY A 275 -4.54 -12.81 -13.37
N LEU A 276 -3.90 -13.04 -12.22
CA LEU A 276 -4.29 -14.06 -11.26
C LEU A 276 -5.70 -13.82 -10.71
N VAL A 277 -6.51 -14.88 -10.70
CA VAL A 277 -7.87 -14.86 -10.18
C VAL A 277 -7.95 -15.65 -8.87
N TYR A 278 -8.75 -15.19 -7.92
CA TYR A 278 -9.10 -15.94 -6.72
C TYR A 278 -10.61 -16.19 -6.67
N ALA A 279 -10.99 -17.47 -6.59
CA ALA A 279 -12.38 -17.89 -6.41
C ALA A 279 -12.44 -19.22 -5.66
N ASP A 280 -13.42 -19.35 -4.77
CA ASP A 280 -13.63 -20.53 -3.93
C ASP A 280 -12.35 -21.00 -3.21
N ARG A 281 -11.68 -20.05 -2.53
CA ARG A 281 -10.45 -20.25 -1.74
C ARG A 281 -9.26 -20.80 -2.53
N ARG A 282 -9.24 -20.62 -3.84
CA ARG A 282 -8.17 -21.11 -4.71
C ARG A 282 -7.76 -20.04 -5.69
N TYR A 283 -6.46 -19.99 -5.98
CA TYR A 283 -5.94 -19.29 -7.13
C TYR A 283 -6.33 -20.05 -8.40
N ARG A 284 -6.72 -19.30 -9.43
CA ARG A 284 -7.23 -19.82 -10.70
C ARG A 284 -6.66 -19.02 -11.86
N ARG A 285 -6.55 -19.69 -13.00
CA ARG A 285 -6.29 -19.05 -14.29
C ARG A 285 -7.62 -18.63 -14.92
N VAL A 286 -7.61 -17.56 -15.72
CA VAL A 286 -8.73 -17.25 -16.61
C VAL A 286 -8.77 -18.32 -17.70
N GLY A 287 -9.99 -18.77 -18.04
CA GLY A 287 -10.22 -19.89 -18.96
C GLY A 287 -10.80 -19.46 -20.30
N GLU A 288 -11.74 -20.27 -20.78
CA GLU A 288 -12.39 -20.15 -22.08
C GLU A 288 -13.09 -18.80 -22.28
N VAL A 289 -13.19 -18.39 -23.55
CA VAL A 289 -13.86 -17.15 -23.97
C VAL A 289 -15.30 -17.47 -24.35
N LEU A 290 -16.23 -16.66 -23.86
CA LEU A 290 -17.62 -16.71 -24.30
C LEU A 290 -17.76 -15.84 -25.55
N GLU A 291 -17.90 -16.47 -26.71
CA GLU A 291 -18.13 -15.79 -27.98
C GLU A 291 -19.63 -15.78 -28.30
N ARG A 292 -20.08 -14.70 -28.94
CA ARG A 292 -21.42 -14.59 -29.50
C ARG A 292 -21.30 -14.70 -31.01
N GLU A 293 -21.98 -15.68 -31.59
CA GLU A 293 -22.18 -15.79 -33.04
C GLU A 293 -23.00 -14.63 -33.62
#